data_AF-A0AAQ2JFN2-F1
#
_entry.id   AF-A0AAQ2JFN2-F1
#
_cell.length_a   1.000
_cell.length_b   1.000
_cell.length_c   1.000
_cell.angle_alpha   90.00
_cell.angle_beta   90.00
_cell.angle_gamma   90.00
#
_symmetry.space_group_name_H-M   'P 1'
#
loop_
_entity.id
_entity.type
_entity.pdbx_description
1 polymer ?
#
loop_
_entity_poly.entity_id
_entity_poly.type
_entity_poly.pdbx_seq_one_letter_code
_entity_poly.pdbx_strand_id
1 'polypeptide(L)'
;MSERTTYLLIDGENIDATLGTSILQRRPQPDERPRWKRLLGYLEDRWDQPVKGLFFLAIDGEIPIPFVQALTALGFQPIMLRGEGKVVDIGIQRTAEALLGREGDV
;
A
#
# COMPACT_ATOMS: atom_id res chain seq x y z
N MET A 1 -0.29 -0.89 28.05
CA MET A 1 -0.01 -1.79 26.92
C MET A 1 -0.35 -0.99 25.67
N SER A 2 0.60 -0.73 24.77
CA SER A 2 0.25 -0.09 23.50
C SER A 2 -0.65 -1.03 22.72
N GLU A 3 -1.70 -0.49 22.12
CA GLU A 3 -2.57 -1.23 21.22
C GLU A 3 -1.72 -1.78 20.05
N ARG A 4 -1.74 -3.10 19.84
CA ARG A 4 -0.99 -3.75 18.75
C ARG A 4 -1.60 -3.31 17.42
N THR A 5 -0.77 -3.03 16.42
CA THR A 5 -1.22 -2.56 15.09
C THR A 5 -0.59 -3.42 14.02
N THR A 6 -1.42 -3.97 13.13
CA THR A 6 -0.97 -4.69 11.94
C THR A 6 -0.62 -3.69 10.84
N TYR A 7 0.62 -3.67 10.37
CA TYR A 7 1.04 -2.82 9.25
C TYR A 7 1.04 -3.63 7.95
N LEU A 8 0.24 -3.19 6.98
CA LEU A 8 0.24 -3.75 5.63
C LEU A 8 1.06 -2.82 4.72
N LEU A 9 2.21 -3.29 4.23
CA LEU A 9 3.07 -2.54 3.31
C LEU A 9 2.77 -2.98 1.87
N ILE A 10 2.32 -2.06 1.03
CA ILE A 10 1.96 -2.32 -0.35
C ILE A 10 2.94 -1.60 -1.29
N ASP A 11 3.58 -2.39 -2.15
CA ASP A 11 4.35 -1.89 -3.28
C ASP A 11 3.42 -1.50 -4.44
N GLY A 12 3.18 -0.20 -4.57
CA GLY A 12 2.32 0.34 -5.61
C GLY A 12 2.93 0.31 -7.00
N GLU A 13 4.25 0.46 -7.13
CA GLU A 13 4.96 0.45 -8.40
C GLU A 13 4.77 -0.90 -9.11
N ASN A 14 4.97 -1.99 -8.37
CA ASN A 14 4.79 -3.34 -8.91
C ASN A 14 3.32 -3.67 -9.21
N ILE A 15 2.38 -3.18 -8.40
CA ILE A 15 0.95 -3.43 -8.63
C ILE A 15 0.44 -2.69 -9.87
N ASP A 16 0.82 -1.43 -10.07
CA ASP A 16 0.40 -0.64 -11.24
C ASP A 16 0.97 -1.23 -12.54
N ALA A 17 2.24 -1.65 -12.53
CA ALA A 17 2.84 -2.38 -13.65
C ALA A 17 2.12 -3.72 -13.91
N THR A 18 1.84 -4.49 -12.87
CA THR A 18 1.24 -5.82 -13.03
C THR A 18 -0.24 -5.75 -13.48
N LEU A 19 -1.03 -4.84 -12.92
CA LEU A 19 -2.45 -4.67 -13.28
C LEU A 19 -2.63 -3.95 -14.63
N GLY A 20 -1.78 -2.98 -14.94
CA GLY A 20 -1.88 -2.16 -16.16
C GLY A 20 -1.37 -2.84 -17.42
N THR A 21 -0.22 -3.52 -17.37
CA THR A 21 0.46 -4.07 -18.57
C THR A 21 0.42 -5.59 -18.67
N SER A 22 0.47 -6.34 -17.56
CA SER A 22 0.72 -7.80 -17.63
C SER A 22 -0.52 -8.69 -17.54
N ILE A 23 -1.59 -8.24 -16.88
CA ILE A 23 -2.78 -9.11 -16.63
C ILE A 23 -3.97 -8.74 -17.51
N LEU A 24 -4.26 -7.45 -17.72
CA LEU A 24 -5.50 -7.05 -18.38
C LEU A 24 -5.30 -6.55 -19.82
N GLN A 25 -4.11 -6.05 -20.20
CA GLN A 25 -3.82 -5.40 -21.51
C GLN A 25 -4.84 -4.32 -21.93
N ARG A 26 -5.74 -3.94 -21.03
CA ARG A 26 -6.83 -2.97 -21.17
C ARG A 26 -7.15 -2.42 -19.79
N ARG A 27 -7.84 -1.28 -19.73
CA ARG A 27 -8.29 -0.71 -18.46
C ARG A 27 -9.22 -1.71 -17.73
N PRO A 28 -8.97 -2.06 -16.46
CA PRO A 28 -9.81 -2.98 -15.70
C PRO A 28 -11.26 -2.49 -15.61
N GLN A 29 -12.21 -3.38 -15.89
CA GLN A 29 -13.61 -3.16 -15.56
C GLN A 29 -13.78 -3.06 -14.03
N PRO A 30 -14.82 -2.38 -13.52
CA PRO A 30 -15.02 -2.18 -12.08
C PRO A 30 -15.01 -3.47 -11.24
N ASP A 31 -15.49 -4.58 -11.79
CA ASP A 31 -15.54 -5.91 -11.18
C ASP A 31 -14.19 -6.66 -11.18
N GLU A 32 -13.31 -6.31 -12.11
CA GLU A 32 -11.94 -6.85 -12.25
C GLU A 32 -10.94 -6.13 -11.33
N ARG A 33 -11.34 -5.00 -10.73
CA ARG A 33 -10.47 -4.24 -9.83
C ARG A 33 -10.27 -5.01 -8.53
N PRO A 34 -9.03 -5.08 -8.01
CA PRO A 34 -8.78 -5.68 -6.71
C PRO A 34 -9.65 -5.00 -5.65
N ARG A 35 -10.32 -5.80 -4.83
CA ARG A 35 -11.19 -5.30 -3.76
C ARG A 35 -10.34 -4.92 -2.55
N TRP A 36 -9.54 -3.87 -2.66
CA TRP A 36 -8.59 -3.43 -1.62
C TRP A 36 -9.21 -3.26 -0.24
N LYS A 37 -10.47 -2.79 -0.16
CA LYS A 37 -11.20 -2.70 1.11
C LYS A 37 -11.40 -4.05 1.81
N ARG A 38 -11.57 -5.14 1.05
CA ARG A 38 -11.70 -6.49 1.63
C ARG A 38 -10.40 -6.98 2.23
N LEU A 39 -9.25 -6.55 1.68
CA LEU A 39 -7.95 -6.93 2.21
C LEU A 39 -7.75 -6.37 3.62
N LEU A 40 -8.04 -5.08 3.83
CA LEU A 40 -7.96 -4.47 5.16
C LEU A 40 -8.86 -5.19 6.16
N GLY A 41 -10.15 -5.37 5.83
CA GLY A 41 -11.09 -6.06 6.72
C GLY A 41 -10.67 -7.50 7.04
N TYR A 42 -10.14 -8.24 6.05
CA TYR A 42 -9.62 -9.58 6.29
C TYR A 42 -8.45 -9.59 7.29
N LEU A 43 -7.52 -8.63 7.20
CA LEU A 43 -6.40 -8.52 8.13
C LEU A 43 -6.88 -8.08 9.53
N GLU A 44 -7.88 -7.20 9.61
CA GLU A 44 -8.48 -6.80 10.89
C GLU A 44 -9.09 -8.02 11.59
N ASP A 45 -9.94 -8.78 10.88
CA ASP A 45 -10.59 -9.99 11.38
C ASP A 45 -9.58 -11.08 11.78
N ARG A 46 -8.51 -11.24 10.99
CA ARG A 46 -7.55 -12.34 11.16
C ARG A 46 -6.60 -12.13 12.35
N TRP A 47 -6.24 -10.89 12.65
CA TRP A 47 -5.31 -10.55 13.72
C TRP A 47 -5.97 -9.89 14.94
N ASP A 48 -7.27 -9.58 14.87
CA ASP A 48 -8.04 -8.89 15.91
C ASP A 48 -7.34 -7.60 16.37
N GLN A 49 -6.83 -6.85 15.39
CA GLN A 49 -6.00 -5.65 15.59
C GLN A 49 -6.34 -4.60 14.54
N PRO A 50 -6.23 -3.30 14.88
CA PRO A 50 -6.25 -2.23 13.90
C PRO A 50 -5.23 -2.48 12.80
N VAL A 51 -5.63 -2.28 11.54
CA VAL A 51 -4.74 -2.41 10.38
C VAL A 51 -4.42 -1.03 9.81
N LYS A 52 -3.12 -0.79 9.57
CA LYS A 52 -2.64 0.39 8.85
C LYS A 52 -2.08 -0.02 7.49
N GLY A 53 -2.84 0.22 6.42
CA GLY A 53 -2.40 0.00 5.05
C GLY A 53 -1.57 1.16 4.53
N LEU A 54 -0.27 0.92 4.30
CA LEU A 54 0.67 1.89 3.73
C LEU A 54 0.91 1.54 2.25
N PHE A 55 0.62 2.48 1.35
CA PHE A 55 0.69 2.27 -0.10
C PHE A 55 1.82 3.10 -0.70
N PHE A 56 2.93 2.47 -1.08
CA PHE A 56 4.14 3.16 -1.51
C PHE A 56 4.12 3.45 -3.01
N LEU A 57 4.36 4.71 -3.38
CA LEU A 57 4.29 5.19 -4.76
C LEU A 57 5.56 5.97 -5.11
N ALA A 58 6.19 5.62 -6.24
CA ALA A 58 7.21 6.47 -6.86
C ALA A 58 6.54 7.63 -7.61
N ILE A 59 6.98 8.86 -7.35
CA ILE A 59 6.45 10.08 -7.98
C ILE A 59 7.58 10.83 -8.71
N ASP A 60 7.71 10.55 -10.00
CA ASP A 60 8.70 11.19 -10.89
C ASP A 60 8.16 12.47 -11.56
N GLY A 61 6.85 12.71 -11.50
CA GLY A 61 6.18 13.82 -12.19
C GLY A 61 4.99 14.38 -11.42
N GLU A 62 3.89 14.65 -12.13
CA GLU A 62 2.63 15.09 -11.51
C GLU A 62 2.06 14.00 -10.62
N ILE A 63 1.53 14.42 -9.46
CA ILE A 63 0.86 13.50 -8.53
C ILE A 63 -0.47 13.07 -9.16
N PRO A 64 -0.77 11.77 -9.25
CA PRO A 64 -2.06 11.29 -9.75
C PRO A 64 -3.15 11.48 -8.69
N ILE A 65 -3.60 12.73 -8.52
CA ILE A 65 -4.56 13.14 -7.47
C ILE A 65 -5.80 12.21 -7.38
N PRO A 66 -6.47 11.83 -8.49
CA PRO A 66 -7.64 10.95 -8.41
C PRO A 66 -7.33 9.57 -7.83
N PHE A 67 -6.12 9.05 -8.09
CA PHE A 67 -5.68 7.76 -7.58
C PHE A 67 -5.36 7.84 -6.07
N VAL A 68 -4.63 8.88 -5.66
CA VAL A 68 -4.33 9.14 -4.24
C VAL A 68 -5.62 9.32 -3.42
N GLN A 69 -6.61 10.03 -3.97
CA GLN A 69 -7.93 10.18 -3.36
C GLN A 69 -8.66 8.85 -3.24
N ALA A 70 -8.62 8.00 -4.29
CA ALA A 70 -9.25 6.69 -4.25
C ALA A 70 -8.61 5.78 -3.19
N LEU A 71 -7.28 5.76 -3.07
CA LEU A 71 -6.58 5.01 -2.02
C LEU A 71 -6.99 5.48 -0.61
N THR A 72 -7.03 6.80 -0.41
CA THR A 72 -7.45 7.40 0.86
C THR A 72 -8.90 7.03 1.21
N ALA A 73 -9.82 7.10 0.23
CA ALA A 73 -11.21 6.73 0.41
C ALA A 73 -11.40 5.22 0.71
N LEU A 74 -10.45 4.39 0.29
CA LEU A 74 -10.42 2.95 0.58
C LEU A 74 -9.79 2.62 1.94
N GLY A 75 -9.25 3.61 2.67
CA GLY A 75 -8.62 3.44 3.98
C GLY A 75 -7.10 3.22 3.94
N PHE A 76 -6.46 3.38 2.79
CA PHE A 76 -5.00 3.31 2.68
C PHE A 76 -4.37 4.68 2.90
N GLN A 77 -3.17 4.68 3.48
CA GLN A 77 -2.30 5.85 3.56
C GLN A 77 -1.30 5.82 2.40
N PRO A 78 -1.41 6.73 1.41
CA PRO A 78 -0.43 6.86 0.34
C PRO A 78 0.90 7.39 0.89
N ILE A 79 2.00 6.68 0.59
CA ILE A 79 3.37 7.07 0.89
C ILE A 79 4.03 7.42 -0.44
N MET A 80 3.99 8.71 -0.77
CA MET A 80 4.57 9.24 -2.00
C MET A 80 6.06 9.49 -1.79
N LEU A 81 6.89 8.85 -2.62
CA LEU A 81 8.34 8.91 -2.56
C LEU A 81 8.90 9.49 -3.85
N ARG A 82 9.96 10.29 -3.72
CA ARG A 82 10.71 10.85 -4.84
C ARG A 82 12.19 10.74 -4.54
N GLY A 83 12.98 10.42 -5.56
CA GLY A 83 14.42 10.26 -5.47
C GLY A 83 14.96 9.41 -6.60
N GLU A 84 16.26 9.17 -6.60
CA GLU A 84 16.90 8.33 -7.61
C GLU A 84 16.83 6.83 -7.25
N GLY A 85 16.74 5.99 -8.29
CA GLY A 85 16.76 4.54 -8.14
C GLY A 85 15.44 3.95 -7.61
N LYS A 86 15.54 2.85 -6.87
CA LYS A 86 14.40 2.04 -6.41
C LYS A 86 13.75 2.62 -5.15
N VAL A 87 13.19 3.82 -5.27
CA VAL A 87 12.70 4.59 -4.12
C VAL A 87 11.61 3.87 -3.33
N VAL A 88 10.75 3.09 -3.99
CA VAL A 88 9.70 2.29 -3.33
C VAL A 88 10.30 1.14 -2.53
N ASP A 89 11.20 0.34 -3.12
CA ASP A 89 11.93 -0.73 -2.41
C ASP A 89 12.62 -0.18 -1.15
N ILE A 90 13.35 0.94 -1.30
CA ILE A 90 14.05 1.60 -0.19
C ILE A 90 13.07 2.09 0.87
N GLY A 91 11.94 2.67 0.47
CA GLY A 91 10.91 3.17 1.38
C GLY A 91 10.25 2.06 2.20
N ILE A 92 9.95 0.93 1.57
CA ILE A 92 9.39 -0.25 2.24
C ILE A 92 10.41 -0.81 3.21
N GLN A 93 11.66 -1.01 2.77
CA GLN A 93 12.72 -1.56 3.62
C GLN A 93 12.93 -0.70 4.88
N ARG A 94 13.09 0.61 4.72
CA ARG A 94 13.27 1.53 5.88
C ARG A 94 12.06 1.53 6.80
N THR A 95 10.86 1.39 6.24
CA THR A 95 9.64 1.28 7.06
C THR A 95 9.65 -0.02 7.86
N ALA A 96 9.96 -1.15 7.23
CA ALA A 96 10.05 -2.44 7.91
C ALA A 96 11.14 -2.44 9.00
N GLU A 97 12.32 -1.88 8.73
CA GLU A 97 13.39 -1.69 9.71
C GLU A 97 12.94 -0.84 10.91
N ALA A 98 12.21 0.26 10.66
CA ALA A 98 11.66 1.08 11.71
C ALA A 98 10.56 0.37 12.54
N LEU A 99 9.82 -0.57 11.94
CA LEU A 99 8.81 -1.36 12.63
C LEU A 99 9.43 -2.35 13.63
N LEU A 100 10.63 -2.86 13.39
CA LEU A 100 11.36 -3.73 14.34
C LEU A 100 11.61 -3.07 15.71
N GLY A 101 11.66 -1.73 15.74
CA GLY A 101 11.82 -0.97 16.98
C GLY A 101 10.53 -0.77 17.79
N ARG A 102 9.38 -1.27 17.32
CA ARG A 102 8.08 -1.13 17.98
C ARG A 102 7.75 -2.41 18.75
N GLU A 103 7.11 -2.28 19.90
CA GLU A 103 6.59 -3.43 20.65
C GLU A 103 5.48 -4.13 19.85
N GLY A 104 5.57 -5.46 19.68
CA GLY A 104 4.60 -6.25 18.93
C GLY A 104 5.23 -7.45 18.23
N ASP A 105 4.41 -8.22 17.51
CA ASP A 105 4.88 -9.29 16.63
C ASP A 105 5.29 -8.66 15.29
N VAL A 106 6.60 -8.69 14.97
CA VAL A 106 7.19 -8.17 13.72
C VAL A 106 7.93 -9.27 12.99
#